data_AF-A0A0A7IAF9-F1
#
_entry.id   AF-A0A0A7IAF9-F1
#
_cell.length_a   1.000
_cell.length_b   1.000
_cell.length_c   1.000
_cell.angle_alpha   90.00
_cell.angle_beta   90.00
_cell.angle_gamma   90.00
#
_symmetry.space_group_name_H-M   'P 1'
#
loop_
_entity.id
_entity.type
_entity.pdbx_description
1 polymer ?
#
loop_
_entity_poly.entity_id
_entity_poly.type
_entity_poly.pdbx_seq_one_letter_code
_entity_poly.pdbx_strand_id
1 'polypeptide(L)'
;MKKKNTPEPTLIERLTLVLSTLSAQLDAAIKEIDDTNIAAVVSIRHLCRLIGYISDAVVAAKSTNDTPADRARVARRYLAQLRGQAEQAHMMMNGRRAEAARIELGITTAAIAQFLALIPEADETEAAA
;
A
#
# COMPACT_ATOMS: atom_id res chain seq x y z
N MET A 1 22.68 -28.37 -10.32
CA MET A 1 21.54 -28.05 -9.44
C MET A 1 20.42 -27.50 -10.30
N LYS A 2 19.31 -28.25 -10.47
CA LYS A 2 18.14 -27.76 -11.21
C LYS A 2 17.48 -26.68 -10.35
N LYS A 3 17.56 -25.40 -10.76
CA LYS A 3 16.73 -24.34 -10.17
C LYS A 3 15.28 -24.82 -10.28
N LYS A 4 14.62 -25.08 -9.16
CA LYS A 4 13.16 -25.25 -9.14
C LYS A 4 12.59 -23.99 -9.77
N ASN A 5 11.92 -24.11 -10.91
CA ASN A 5 11.06 -23.06 -11.44
C ASN A 5 9.92 -22.92 -10.45
N THR A 6 10.11 -22.11 -9.41
CA THR A 6 8.99 -21.65 -8.59
C THR A 6 8.16 -20.77 -9.51
N PRO A 7 6.87 -21.08 -9.74
CA PRO A 7 6.02 -20.21 -10.53
C PRO A 7 6.04 -18.80 -9.93
N GLU A 8 6.09 -17.80 -10.79
CA GLU A 8 6.06 -16.40 -10.35
C GLU A 8 4.75 -16.15 -9.60
N PRO A 9 4.79 -15.48 -8.43
CA PRO A 9 3.59 -15.20 -7.66
C PRO A 9 2.64 -14.32 -8.47
N THR A 10 1.37 -14.70 -8.47
CA THR A 10 0.25 -13.95 -9.07
C THR A 10 0.11 -12.57 -8.43
N LEU A 11 -0.59 -11.65 -9.11
CA LEU A 11 -0.85 -10.34 -8.51
C LEU A 11 -1.65 -10.45 -7.21
N ILE A 12 -2.60 -11.40 -7.13
CA ILE A 12 -3.38 -11.62 -5.92
C ILE A 12 -2.48 -12.06 -4.75
N GLU A 13 -1.55 -12.98 -4.97
CA GLU A 13 -0.62 -13.43 -3.93
C GLU A 13 0.25 -12.27 -3.44
N ARG A 14 0.77 -11.44 -4.35
CA ARG A 14 1.56 -10.24 -4.01
C ARG A 14 0.74 -9.23 -3.21
N LEU A 15 -0.48 -8.92 -3.64
CA LEU A 15 -1.38 -8.01 -2.93
C LEU A 15 -1.78 -8.56 -1.55
N THR A 16 -1.92 -9.88 -1.41
CA THR A 16 -2.20 -10.52 -0.12
C THR A 16 -1.02 -10.37 0.84
N LEU A 17 0.22 -10.42 0.35
CA LEU A 17 1.41 -10.12 1.16
C LEU A 17 1.44 -8.65 1.61
N VAL A 18 1.06 -7.71 0.75
CA VAL A 18 0.89 -6.30 1.13
C VAL A 18 -0.17 -6.17 2.24
N LEU A 19 -1.34 -6.81 2.08
CA LEU A 19 -2.40 -6.81 3.10
C LEU A 19 -1.92 -7.39 4.44
N SER A 20 -1.20 -8.51 4.41
CA SER A 20 -0.65 -9.11 5.63
C SER A 20 0.29 -8.17 6.35
N THR A 21 1.10 -7.41 5.60
CA THR A 21 2.05 -6.45 6.17
C THR A 21 1.32 -5.25 6.78
N LEU A 22 0.33 -4.69 6.09
CA LEU A 22 -0.50 -3.61 6.62
C LEU A 22 -1.32 -4.06 7.85
N SER A 23 -1.80 -5.30 7.86
CA SER A 23 -2.52 -5.87 9.01
C SER A 23 -1.61 -6.01 10.23
N ALA A 24 -0.37 -6.47 10.04
CA ALA A 24 0.62 -6.53 11.13
C ALA A 24 0.95 -5.13 11.69
N GLN A 25 1.05 -4.11 10.82
CA GLN A 25 1.21 -2.71 11.25
C GLN A 25 -0.01 -2.20 12.03
N LEU A 26 -1.23 -2.59 11.61
CA LEU A 26 -2.46 -2.24 12.31
C LEU A 26 -2.49 -2.87 13.71
N ASP A 27 -2.17 -4.16 13.83
CA ASP A 27 -2.09 -4.85 15.12
C ASP A 27 -1.04 -4.20 16.04
N ALA A 28 0.10 -3.76 15.50
CA ALA A 28 1.10 -3.04 16.24
C ALA A 28 0.57 -1.69 16.74
N ALA A 29 -0.06 -0.90 15.86
CA ALA A 29 -0.64 0.40 16.23
C ALA A 29 -1.76 0.27 17.27
N ILE A 30 -2.56 -0.81 17.22
CA ILE A 30 -3.60 -1.09 18.23
C ILE A 30 -2.98 -1.35 19.61
N LYS A 31 -1.83 -2.04 19.67
CA LYS A 31 -1.14 -2.31 20.93
C LYS A 31 -0.52 -1.06 21.56
N GLU A 32 -0.36 0.01 20.79
CA GLU A 32 0.15 1.31 21.23
C GLU A 32 -0.95 2.30 21.65
N ILE A 33 -2.23 1.87 21.62
CA ILE A 33 -3.34 2.72 22.09
C ILE A 33 -3.21 2.94 23.60
N ASP A 34 -3.05 4.20 23.99
CA ASP A 34 -3.24 4.69 25.34
C ASP A 34 -3.93 6.07 25.32
N ASP A 35 -4.35 6.56 26.49
CA ASP A 35 -5.09 7.83 26.64
C ASP A 35 -4.29 9.08 26.20
N THR A 36 -2.99 8.94 25.96
CA THR A 36 -2.07 10.04 25.61
C THR A 36 -1.58 9.99 24.16
N ASN A 37 -1.71 8.84 23.50
CA ASN A 37 -1.13 8.57 22.18
C ASN A 37 -2.14 8.78 21.03
N ILE A 38 -2.36 10.03 20.68
CA ILE A 38 -3.18 10.41 19.51
C ILE A 38 -2.59 9.83 18.20
N ALA A 39 -1.27 9.59 18.15
CA ALA A 39 -0.62 9.05 16.95
C ALA A 39 -1.11 7.64 16.64
N ALA A 40 -1.30 6.78 17.64
CA ALA A 40 -1.85 5.43 17.47
C ALA A 40 -3.24 5.47 16.79
N VAL A 41 -4.13 6.37 17.23
CA VAL A 41 -5.47 6.53 16.65
C VAL A 41 -5.40 7.01 15.18
N VAL A 42 -4.52 7.96 14.88
CA VAL A 42 -4.30 8.42 13.50
C VAL A 42 -3.79 7.29 12.62
N SER A 43 -2.80 6.53 13.11
CA SER A 43 -2.21 5.37 12.44
C SER A 43 -3.25 4.31 12.12
N ILE A 44 -4.07 3.91 13.10
CA ILE A 44 -5.14 2.92 12.93
C ILE A 44 -6.12 3.36 11.83
N ARG A 45 -6.65 4.58 11.93
CA ARG A 45 -7.60 5.11 10.94
C ARG A 45 -6.99 5.15 9.54
N HIS A 46 -5.71 5.44 9.44
CA HIS A 46 -5.03 5.50 8.16
C HIS A 46 -4.72 4.11 7.60
N LEU A 47 -4.22 3.18 8.43
CA LEU A 47 -3.98 1.78 8.06
C LEU A 47 -5.26 1.08 7.59
N CYS A 48 -6.39 1.28 8.27
CA CYS A 48 -7.69 0.76 7.81
C CYS A 48 -8.08 1.27 6.41
N ARG A 49 -7.79 2.54 6.09
CA ARG A 49 -8.03 3.09 4.74
C ARG A 49 -7.13 2.41 3.70
N LEU A 50 -5.83 2.26 3.99
CA LEU A 50 -4.89 1.61 3.08
C LEU A 50 -5.26 0.13 2.86
N ILE A 51 -5.65 -0.59 3.92
CA ILE A 51 -6.16 -1.96 3.82
C ILE A 51 -7.38 -2.03 2.91
N GLY A 52 -8.30 -1.05 3.01
CA GLY A 52 -9.44 -0.93 2.09
C GLY A 52 -9.01 -0.83 0.64
N TYR A 53 -8.06 0.07 0.32
CA TYR A 53 -7.56 0.23 -1.05
C TYR A 53 -6.90 -1.03 -1.61
N ILE A 54 -6.06 -1.71 -0.81
CA ILE A 54 -5.42 -2.94 -1.27
C ILE A 54 -6.45 -4.09 -1.39
N SER A 55 -7.47 -4.12 -0.53
CA SER A 55 -8.57 -5.09 -0.64
C SER A 55 -9.35 -4.90 -1.94
N ASP A 56 -9.64 -3.64 -2.31
CA ASP A 56 -10.25 -3.33 -3.61
C ASP A 56 -9.35 -3.77 -4.77
N ALA A 57 -8.02 -3.66 -4.62
CA ALA A 57 -7.07 -4.13 -5.61
C ALA A 57 -7.11 -5.64 -5.80
N VAL A 58 -7.27 -6.41 -4.72
CA VAL A 58 -7.46 -7.86 -4.79
C VAL A 58 -8.74 -8.20 -5.54
N VAL A 59 -9.84 -7.48 -5.27
CA VAL A 59 -11.11 -7.66 -5.98
C VAL A 59 -10.96 -7.34 -7.47
N ALA A 60 -10.29 -6.24 -7.82
CA ALA A 60 -10.01 -5.88 -9.20
C ALA A 60 -9.15 -6.95 -9.90
N ALA A 61 -8.09 -7.44 -9.25
CA ALA A 61 -7.22 -8.49 -9.78
C ALA A 61 -7.98 -9.80 -10.05
N LYS A 62 -8.92 -10.19 -9.17
CA LYS A 62 -9.78 -11.37 -9.37
C LYS A 62 -10.64 -11.32 -10.62
N SER A 63 -10.94 -10.13 -11.13
CA SER A 63 -11.71 -9.96 -12.37
C SER A 63 -10.86 -10.02 -13.64
N THR A 64 -9.56 -10.28 -13.52
CA THR A 64 -8.61 -10.30 -14.65
C THR A 64 -8.05 -11.69 -14.90
N ASN A 65 -7.40 -11.87 -16.06
CA ASN A 65 -6.72 -13.13 -16.43
C ASN A 65 -5.28 -13.21 -15.88
N ASP A 66 -4.90 -12.29 -14.98
CA ASP A 66 -3.55 -12.22 -14.39
C ASP A 66 -2.42 -12.18 -15.43
N THR A 67 -2.71 -11.66 -16.63
CA THR A 67 -1.71 -11.43 -17.68
C THR A 67 -0.78 -10.28 -17.27
N PRO A 68 0.47 -10.21 -17.77
CA PRO A 68 1.38 -9.12 -17.41
C PRO A 68 0.79 -7.72 -17.63
N ALA A 69 0.04 -7.52 -18.72
CA ALA A 69 -0.63 -6.25 -19.02
C ALA A 69 -1.77 -5.94 -18.03
N ASP A 70 -2.57 -6.94 -17.65
CA ASP A 70 -3.62 -6.78 -16.65
C ASP A 70 -3.04 -6.47 -15.27
N ARG A 71 -1.99 -7.22 -14.87
CA ARG A 71 -1.29 -7.01 -13.59
C ARG A 71 -0.80 -5.58 -13.47
N ALA A 72 -0.05 -5.11 -14.47
CA ALA A 72 0.51 -3.77 -14.48
C ALA A 72 -0.60 -2.70 -14.50
N ARG A 73 -1.70 -2.92 -15.25
CA ARG A 73 -2.84 -1.98 -15.27
C ARG A 73 -3.49 -1.85 -13.90
N VAL A 74 -3.80 -2.96 -13.24
CA VAL A 74 -4.39 -2.97 -11.89
C VAL A 74 -3.40 -2.32 -10.92
N ALA A 75 -2.15 -2.78 -10.89
CA ALA A 75 -1.15 -2.31 -9.95
C ALA A 75 -0.89 -0.80 -10.05
N ARG A 76 -0.78 -0.25 -11.28
CA ARG A 76 -0.61 1.19 -11.53
C ARG A 76 -1.75 2.02 -10.95
N ARG A 77 -2.99 1.57 -11.12
CA ARG A 77 -4.16 2.30 -10.59
C ARG A 77 -4.05 2.47 -9.07
N TYR A 78 -3.67 1.43 -8.35
CA TYR A 78 -3.57 1.47 -6.90
C TYR A 78 -2.30 2.19 -6.42
N LEU A 79 -1.17 2.04 -7.13
CA LEU A 79 0.02 2.84 -6.88
C LEU A 79 -0.27 4.35 -7.02
N ALA A 80 -1.02 4.75 -8.04
CA ALA A 80 -1.44 6.14 -8.23
C ALA A 80 -2.33 6.64 -7.08
N GLN A 81 -3.23 5.80 -6.54
CA GLN A 81 -4.02 6.14 -5.37
C GLN A 81 -3.16 6.34 -4.12
N LEU A 82 -2.18 5.45 -3.88
CA LEU A 82 -1.24 5.59 -2.77
C LEU A 82 -0.39 6.87 -2.91
N ARG A 83 0.16 7.14 -4.11
CA ARG A 83 0.90 8.38 -4.40
C ARG A 83 0.03 9.63 -4.17
N GLY A 84 -1.24 9.60 -4.60
CA GLY A 84 -2.19 10.68 -4.35
C GLY A 84 -2.48 10.91 -2.86
N GLN A 85 -2.51 9.86 -2.04
CA GLN A 85 -2.62 10.01 -0.58
C GLN A 85 -1.35 10.63 0.03
N ALA A 86 -0.16 10.24 -0.44
CA ALA A 86 1.10 10.81 0.01
C ALA A 86 1.17 12.31 -0.32
N GLU A 87 0.80 12.68 -1.55
CA GLU A 87 0.72 14.08 -2.00
C GLU A 87 -0.25 14.89 -1.12
N GLN A 88 -1.44 14.35 -0.86
CA GLN A 88 -2.44 14.98 -0.01
C GLN A 88 -1.93 15.17 1.42
N ALA A 89 -1.30 14.16 2.00
CA ALA A 89 -0.69 14.24 3.33
C ALA A 89 0.39 15.33 3.35
N HIS A 90 1.26 15.38 2.34
CA HIS A 90 2.29 16.40 2.22
C HIS A 90 1.71 17.82 2.18
N MET A 91 0.64 18.07 1.42
CA MET A 91 -0.03 19.37 1.38
C MET A 91 -0.64 19.78 2.73
N MET A 92 -1.12 18.81 3.51
CA MET A 92 -1.71 19.06 4.84
C MET A 92 -0.68 19.33 5.94
N MET A 93 0.61 19.12 5.69
CA MET A 93 1.68 19.34 6.67
C MET A 93 1.87 20.82 7.06
N ASN A 94 1.40 21.76 6.25
CA ASN A 94 1.50 23.20 6.56
C ASN A 94 0.30 23.73 7.37
N GLY A 95 -0.64 22.86 7.77
CA GLY A 95 -1.87 23.25 8.44
C GLY A 95 -1.98 22.79 9.89
N ARG A 96 -3.16 23.01 10.51
CA ARG A 96 -3.48 22.59 11.88
C ARG A 96 -3.42 21.07 12.12
N ARG A 97 -3.36 20.28 11.04
CA ARG A 97 -3.27 18.80 11.07
C ARG A 97 -1.86 18.29 10.75
N ALA A 98 -0.84 19.14 10.87
CA ALA A 98 0.54 18.83 10.46
C ALA A 98 1.06 17.51 11.03
N GLU A 99 0.83 17.27 12.32
CA GLU A 99 1.33 16.05 12.98
C GLU A 99 0.64 14.78 12.48
N ALA A 100 -0.69 14.83 12.37
CA ALA A 100 -1.45 13.72 11.78
C ALA A 100 -1.03 13.48 10.32
N ALA A 101 -0.79 14.55 9.55
CA ALA A 101 -0.34 14.47 8.18
C ALA A 101 1.06 13.84 8.04
N ARG A 102 2.00 14.13 8.95
CA ARG A 102 3.31 13.47 9.00
C ARG A 102 3.20 11.97 9.22
N ILE A 103 2.35 11.55 10.17
CA ILE A 103 2.10 10.13 10.46
C ILE A 103 1.52 9.44 9.23
N GLU A 104 0.47 10.02 8.63
CA GLU A 104 -0.17 9.49 7.42
C GLU A 104 0.82 9.40 6.25
N LEU A 105 1.66 10.42 6.05
CA LEU A 105 2.69 10.41 5.01
C LEU A 105 3.72 9.30 5.24
N GLY A 106 4.20 9.13 6.48
CA GLY A 106 5.16 8.09 6.82
C GLY A 106 4.63 6.69 6.53
N ILE A 107 3.40 6.40 6.96
CA ILE A 107 2.73 5.11 6.71
C ILE A 107 2.49 4.90 5.21
N THR A 108 1.99 5.93 4.50
CA THR A 108 1.74 5.83 3.06
C THR A 108 3.03 5.55 2.29
N THR A 109 4.12 6.23 2.63
CA THR A 109 5.42 6.06 1.98
C THR A 109 5.97 4.64 2.20
N ALA A 110 5.85 4.12 3.43
CA ALA A 110 6.23 2.74 3.73
C ALA A 110 5.37 1.74 2.95
N ALA A 111 4.06 1.98 2.83
CA ALA A 111 3.16 1.14 2.04
C ALA A 111 3.50 1.16 0.54
N ILE A 112 3.85 2.32 -0.02
CA ILE A 112 4.31 2.44 -1.42
C ILE A 112 5.58 1.62 -1.63
N ALA A 113 6.58 1.74 -0.74
CA ALA A 113 7.82 1.00 -0.86
C ALA A 113 7.59 -0.52 -0.81
N GLN A 114 6.73 -0.99 0.10
CA GLN A 114 6.34 -2.40 0.20
C GLN A 114 5.59 -2.88 -1.05
N PHE A 115 4.69 -2.06 -1.57
CA PHE A 115 3.93 -2.36 -2.78
C PHE A 115 4.87 -2.53 -3.98
N LEU A 116 5.80 -1.60 -4.18
CA LEU A 116 6.79 -1.65 -5.27
C LEU A 116 7.79 -2.80 -5.13
N ALA A 117 8.18 -3.15 -3.90
CA ALA A 117 9.05 -4.30 -3.66
C ALA A 117 8.39 -5.63 -4.07
N LEU A 118 7.07 -5.74 -3.96
CA LEU A 118 6.31 -6.93 -4.32
C LEU A 118 5.76 -6.89 -5.76
N ILE A 119 5.53 -5.70 -6.31
CA ILE A 119 4.88 -5.46 -7.60
C ILE A 119 5.68 -4.39 -8.38
N PRO A 120 6.90 -4.71 -8.83
CA PRO A 120 7.77 -3.75 -9.53
C PRO A 120 7.18 -3.26 -10.85
N GLU A 121 6.39 -4.09 -11.53
CA GLU A 121 5.72 -3.74 -12.80
C GLU A 121 4.73 -2.57 -12.68
N ALA A 122 4.40 -2.15 -11.46
CA ALA A 122 3.60 -0.95 -11.20
C ALA A 122 4.35 0.35 -11.55
N ASP A 123 5.68 0.35 -11.57
CA ASP A 123 6.52 1.54 -11.79
C ASP A 123 7.09 1.61 -13.23
N GLU A 124 7.19 0.47 -13.90
CA GLU A 124 7.97 0.29 -15.15
C GLU A 124 7.46 1.05 -16.39
N THR A 125 6.41 1.86 -16.27
CA THR A 125 5.88 2.67 -17.40
C THR A 125 6.20 4.16 -17.31
N GLU A 126 6.67 4.65 -16.16
CA GLU A 126 7.24 6.01 -16.06
C GLU A 126 8.66 6.09 -16.68
N ALA A 127 9.34 4.95 -16.86
CA ALA A 127 10.67 4.87 -17.46
C ALA A 127 10.67 4.79 -19.01
N ALA A 128 9.50 4.70 -19.64
CA ALA A 128 9.35 4.51 -21.09
C ALA A 128 8.57 5.64 -21.80
N ALA A 129 8.31 6.75 -21.11
CA ALA A 129 7.67 7.97 -21.64
C ALA A 129 8.65 9.15 -21.53
#